data_AF-A0A1G1V441-F1
#
_entry.id   AF-A0A1G1V441-F1
#
_cell.length_a   1.000
_cell.length_b   1.000
_cell.length_c   1.000
_cell.angle_alpha   90.00
_cell.angle_beta   90.00
_cell.angle_gamma   90.00
#
_symmetry.space_group_name_H-M   'P 1'
#
loop_
_entity.id
_entity.type
_entity.pdbx_description
1 polymer ?
#
loop_
_entity_poly.entity_id
_entity_poly.type
_entity_poly.pdbx_seq_one_letter_code
_entity_poly.pdbx_strand_id
1 'polypeptide(L)'
;MPDENSAKVDKVFEEHIQGNLNFLASPILPFEVTNALKSAVISKRINENQATILVSDFQALDIELKQVDFQEALSLGLAKNCSVYDASYLWLARKHNIPLLTLDKNLNKIAG
;
A
#
# COMPACT_ATOMS: atom_id res chain seq x y z
N MET A 1 16.15 4.75 -0.86
CA MET A 1 16.57 5.50 0.36
C MET A 1 17.02 4.47 1.41
N PRO A 2 17.80 4.81 2.45
CA PRO A 2 18.45 3.81 3.32
C PRO A 2 17.55 2.99 4.26
N ASP A 3 16.23 3.18 4.23
CA ASP A 3 15.29 2.50 5.15
C ASP A 3 14.37 1.47 4.44
N GLU A 4 14.61 1.14 3.18
CA GLU A 4 13.74 0.25 2.37
C GLU A 4 14.11 -1.25 2.46
N ASN A 5 15.30 -1.61 2.95
CA ASN A 5 15.75 -3.00 3.03
C ASN A 5 15.70 -3.52 4.47
N SER A 6 14.56 -4.04 4.89
CA SER A 6 14.54 -4.99 6.01
C SER A 6 14.28 -6.37 5.45
N ALA A 7 15.14 -7.35 5.76
CA ALA A 7 15.00 -8.75 5.34
C ALA A 7 13.60 -9.35 5.65
N LYS A 8 12.86 -8.71 6.57
CA LYS A 8 11.48 -9.06 6.91
C LYS A 8 10.49 -8.66 5.80
N VAL A 9 10.67 -7.52 5.15
CA VAL A 9 9.81 -7.07 4.04
C VAL A 9 10.00 -8.01 2.85
N ASP A 10 11.25 -8.27 2.46
CA ASP A 10 11.58 -9.16 1.34
C ASP A 10 10.93 -10.54 1.52
N LYS A 11 11.03 -11.12 2.71
CA LYS A 11 10.41 -12.43 3.03
C LYS A 11 8.90 -12.44 2.84
N VAL A 12 8.19 -11.36 3.20
CA VAL A 12 6.73 -11.28 3.08
C VAL A 12 6.31 -11.20 1.61
N PHE A 13 7.07 -10.48 0.77
CA PHE A 13 6.85 -10.45 -0.68
C PHE A 13 7.22 -11.79 -1.33
N GLU A 14 8.30 -12.45 -0.91
CA GLU A 14 8.66 -13.80 -1.38
C GLU A 14 7.57 -14.83 -1.06
N GLU A 15 7.04 -14.82 0.17
CA GLU A 15 5.92 -15.70 0.56
C GLU A 15 4.68 -15.46 -0.31
N HIS A 16 4.42 -14.19 -0.66
CA HIS A 16 3.33 -13.84 -1.56
C HIS A 16 3.55 -14.33 -2.99
N ILE A 17 4.74 -14.11 -3.56
CA ILE A 17 5.11 -14.58 -4.90
C ILE A 17 5.04 -16.11 -4.99
N GLN A 18 5.33 -16.82 -3.89
CA GLN A 18 5.21 -18.27 -3.80
C GLN A 18 3.76 -18.77 -3.60
N GLY A 19 2.79 -17.87 -3.44
CA GLY A 19 1.39 -18.20 -3.20
C GLY A 19 1.07 -18.63 -1.77
N ASN A 20 1.99 -18.44 -0.83
CA ASN A 20 1.83 -18.79 0.58
C ASN A 20 1.16 -17.68 1.40
N LEU A 21 1.07 -16.48 0.84
CA LEU A 21 0.48 -15.29 1.46
C LEU A 21 -0.27 -14.50 0.39
N ASN A 22 -1.36 -13.83 0.78
CA ASN A 22 -2.11 -12.95 -0.13
C ASN A 22 -2.09 -11.53 0.40
N PHE A 23 -1.92 -10.56 -0.49
CA PHE A 23 -2.10 -9.15 -0.18
C PHE A 23 -3.50 -8.68 -0.56
N LEU A 24 -4.04 -7.78 0.27
CA LEU A 24 -5.24 -7.03 -0.03
C LEU A 24 -4.98 -5.55 0.16
N ALA A 25 -5.64 -4.73 -0.64
CA ALA A 25 -5.50 -3.28 -0.60
C ALA A 25 -6.79 -2.53 -0.97
N SER A 26 -6.80 -1.25 -0.62
CA SER A 26 -7.84 -0.32 -1.05
C SER A 26 -7.71 -0.03 -2.56
N PRO A 27 -8.80 0.25 -3.29
CA PRO A 27 -8.74 0.54 -4.72
C PRO A 27 -7.98 1.83 -5.06
N ILE A 28 -7.59 2.62 -4.05
CA ILE A 28 -6.73 3.79 -4.21
C ILE A 28 -5.25 3.42 -4.44
N LEU A 29 -4.81 2.22 -4.02
CA LEU A 29 -3.40 1.81 -4.09
C LEU A 29 -2.77 1.97 -5.49
N PRO A 30 -3.41 1.53 -6.59
CA PRO A 30 -2.83 1.72 -7.93
C PRO A 30 -2.61 3.19 -8.29
N PHE A 31 -3.50 4.09 -7.84
CA PHE A 31 -3.36 5.53 -8.07
C PHE A 31 -2.22 6.12 -7.24
N GLU A 32 -2.04 5.67 -6.00
CA GLU A 32 -0.92 6.09 -5.15
C GLU A 32 0.42 5.66 -5.74
N VAL A 33 0.53 4.39 -6.16
CA VAL A 33 1.75 3.83 -6.79
C VAL A 33 2.08 4.57 -8.09
N THR A 34 1.12 4.71 -8.99
CA THR A 34 1.36 5.38 -10.28
C THR A 34 1.64 6.87 -10.12
N ASN A 35 1.03 7.56 -9.15
CA ASN A 35 1.35 8.95 -8.86
C ASN A 35 2.74 9.11 -8.22
N ALA A 36 3.18 8.15 -7.41
CA ALA A 36 4.55 8.12 -6.88
C ALA A 36 5.59 7.95 -8.01
N LEU A 37 5.33 7.04 -8.96
CA LEU A 37 6.17 6.85 -10.15
C LEU A 37 6.19 8.11 -11.03
N LYS A 38 5.03 8.72 -11.30
CA LYS A 38 4.94 10.01 -12.01
C LYS A 38 5.81 11.08 -11.34
N SER A 39 5.72 11.19 -10.02
CA SER A 39 6.51 12.14 -9.24
C SER A 39 8.01 11.84 -9.32
N ALA A 40 8.39 10.56 -9.33
CA ALA A 40 9.78 10.13 -9.52
C ALA A 40 10.33 10.54 -10.89
N VAL A 41 9.55 10.37 -11.97
CA VAL A 41 9.89 10.82 -13.33
C VAL A 41 10.05 12.35 -13.38
N ILE A 42 9.09 13.11 -12.84
CA ILE A 42 9.15 14.59 -12.81
C ILE A 42 10.40 15.06 -12.05
N SER A 43 10.73 14.40 -10.94
CA SER A 43 11.94 14.67 -10.16
C SER A 43 13.25 14.17 -10.79
N LYS A 44 13.19 13.56 -11.99
CA LYS A 44 14.32 12.97 -12.72
C LYS A 44 15.06 11.86 -11.97
N ARG A 45 14.41 11.20 -11.00
CA ARG A 45 14.97 10.05 -10.26
C ARG A 45 14.93 8.76 -11.09
N ILE A 46 13.96 8.65 -11.98
CA ILE A 46 13.80 7.58 -12.97
C ILE A 46 13.37 8.18 -14.31
N ASN A 47 13.50 7.43 -15.40
CA ASN A 47 12.96 7.80 -16.71
C ASN A 47 11.58 7.15 -16.95
N GLU A 48 10.91 7.56 -18.04
CA GLU A 48 9.58 7.07 -18.40
C GLU A 48 9.54 5.55 -18.62
N ASN A 49 10.53 4.98 -19.32
CA ASN A 49 10.60 3.54 -19.56
C ASN A 49 10.71 2.75 -18.25
N GLN A 50 11.53 3.23 -17.30
CA GLN A 50 11.64 2.64 -15.98
C GLN A 50 10.31 2.70 -15.23
N ALA A 51 9.58 3.83 -15.30
CA ALA A 51 8.27 3.94 -14.68
C ALA A 51 7.27 2.94 -15.28
N THR A 52 7.25 2.75 -16.60
CA THR A 52 6.38 1.77 -17.25
C THR A 52 6.70 0.33 -16.82
N ILE A 53 7.99 -0.03 -16.74
CA ILE A 53 8.42 -1.34 -16.24
C ILE A 53 7.93 -1.55 -14.79
N LEU A 54 8.12 -0.55 -13.92
CA LEU A 54 7.68 -0.63 -12.52
C LEU A 54 6.16 -0.75 -12.38
N VAL A 55 5.37 -0.17 -13.29
CA VAL A 55 3.91 -0.39 -13.31
C VAL A 55 3.59 -1.84 -13.66
N SER A 56 4.27 -2.42 -14.65
CA SER A 56 4.10 -3.84 -15.00
C SER A 56 4.51 -4.77 -13.85
N ASP A 57 5.63 -4.49 -13.18
CA ASP A 57 6.08 -5.25 -12.01
C ASP A 57 5.06 -5.15 -10.87
N PHE A 58 4.51 -3.96 -10.61
CA PHE A 58 3.45 -3.77 -9.62
C PHE A 58 2.18 -4.55 -9.96
N GLN A 59 1.77 -4.56 -11.23
CA GLN A 59 0.60 -5.34 -11.67
C GLN A 59 0.81 -6.84 -11.54
N ALA A 60 2.04 -7.33 -11.74
CA ALA A 60 2.39 -8.73 -11.59
C ALA A 60 2.34 -9.21 -10.13
N LEU A 61 2.28 -8.31 -9.14
CA LEU A 61 2.04 -8.67 -7.74
C LEU A 61 0.62 -9.17 -7.48
N ASP A 62 -0.35 -9.00 -8.37
CA ASP A 62 -1.71 -9.55 -8.21
C ASP A 62 -2.36 -9.27 -6.85
N ILE A 63 -2.22 -8.03 -6.35
CA ILE A 63 -2.79 -7.60 -5.07
C ILE A 63 -4.32 -7.52 -5.19
N GLU A 64 -5.03 -8.18 -4.27
CA GLU A 64 -6.49 -8.18 -4.27
C GLU A 64 -7.03 -6.80 -3.85
N LEU A 65 -7.69 -6.09 -4.78
CA LEU A 65 -8.35 -4.82 -4.48
C LEU A 65 -9.75 -5.05 -3.90
N LYS A 66 -9.96 -4.65 -2.65
CA LYS A 66 -11.24 -4.81 -1.94
C LYS A 66 -11.96 -3.47 -1.82
N GLN A 67 -13.28 -3.49 -2.01
CA GLN A 67 -14.13 -2.32 -1.77
C GLN A 67 -14.08 -1.89 -0.31
N VAL A 68 -14.13 -0.58 -0.10
CA VAL A 68 -14.08 0.05 1.23
C VAL A 68 -15.42 0.69 1.52
N ASP A 69 -15.92 0.51 2.74
CA ASP A 69 -17.06 1.28 3.22
C ASP A 69 -16.62 2.73 3.51
N PHE A 70 -17.09 3.67 2.69
CA PHE A 70 -16.69 5.07 2.80
C PHE A 70 -17.19 5.76 4.07
N GLN A 71 -18.34 5.34 4.61
CA GLN A 71 -18.87 5.91 5.84
C GLN A 71 -18.05 5.46 7.04
N GLU A 72 -17.67 4.18 7.09
CA GLU A 72 -16.78 3.65 8.12
C GLU A 72 -15.36 4.21 7.98
N ALA A 73 -14.82 4.33 6.76
CA ALA A 73 -13.50 4.92 6.53
C ALA A 73 -13.47 6.40 6.95
N LEU A 74 -14.51 7.18 6.65
CA LEU A 74 -14.65 8.57 7.14
C LEU A 74 -14.69 8.62 8.67
N SER A 75 -15.54 7.79 9.28
CA SER A 75 -15.68 7.72 10.75
C SER A 75 -14.35 7.38 11.41
N LEU A 76 -13.60 6.43 10.82
CA LEU A 76 -12.29 6.03 11.30
C LEU A 76 -11.23 7.12 11.12
N GLY A 77 -11.22 7.80 9.97
CA GLY A 77 -10.32 8.92 9.69
C GLY A 77 -10.49 10.06 10.69
N LEU A 78 -11.74 10.41 11.01
CA LEU A 78 -12.06 11.40 12.05
C LEU A 78 -11.62 10.93 13.44
N ALA A 79 -11.94 9.68 13.82
CA ALA A 79 -11.61 9.14 15.13
C ALA A 79 -10.10 8.99 15.38
N LYS A 80 -9.33 8.76 14.33
CA LYS A 80 -7.87 8.56 14.39
C LYS A 80 -7.06 9.78 13.92
N ASN A 81 -7.73 10.85 13.50
CA ASN A 81 -7.13 12.06 12.95
C ASN A 81 -6.12 11.75 11.82
N CYS A 82 -6.55 10.95 10.84
CA CYS A 82 -5.76 10.57 9.66
C CYS A 82 -6.55 10.80 8.36
N SER A 83 -5.88 10.71 7.21
CA SER A 83 -6.55 10.88 5.93
C SER A 83 -7.56 9.75 5.68
N VAL A 84 -8.58 10.00 4.85
CA VAL A 84 -9.54 8.95 4.47
C VAL A 84 -8.85 7.83 3.68
N TYR A 85 -7.75 8.14 2.97
CA TYR A 85 -6.93 7.15 2.28
C TYR A 85 -6.28 6.19 3.29
N ASP A 86 -5.61 6.73 4.31
CA ASP A 86 -5.03 5.96 5.42
C ASP A 86 -6.09 5.14 6.16
N ALA A 87 -7.23 5.78 6.45
CA ALA A 87 -8.35 5.12 7.11
C ALA A 87 -8.94 3.98 6.28
N SER A 88 -8.87 4.04 4.94
CA SER A 88 -9.33 2.96 4.06
C SER A 88 -8.51 1.68 4.24
N TYR A 89 -7.19 1.81 4.42
CA TYR A 89 -6.30 0.69 4.73
C TYR A 89 -6.51 0.14 6.13
N LEU A 90 -6.67 1.03 7.13
CA LEU A 90 -6.96 0.62 8.51
C LEU A 90 -8.31 -0.11 8.62
N TRP A 91 -9.32 0.37 7.90
CA TRP A 91 -10.64 -0.26 7.87
C TRP A 91 -10.55 -1.66 7.27
N LEU A 92 -9.85 -1.83 6.14
CA LEU A 92 -9.66 -3.15 5.52
C LEU A 92 -8.94 -4.12 6.46
N ALA A 93 -7.84 -3.68 7.09
CA ALA A 93 -7.08 -4.50 8.02
C ALA A 93 -7.97 -4.98 9.19
N ARG A 94 -8.79 -4.09 9.76
CA ARG A 94 -9.74 -4.42 10.84
C ARG A 94 -10.87 -5.33 10.36
N LYS A 95 -11.45 -5.03 9.20
CA LYS A 95 -12.59 -5.78 8.65
C LYS A 95 -12.22 -7.24 8.38
N HIS A 96 -11.00 -7.49 7.91
CA HIS A 96 -10.50 -8.82 7.58
C HIS A 96 -9.66 -9.45 8.71
N ASN A 97 -9.45 -8.74 9.82
CA ASN A 97 -8.61 -9.17 10.94
C ASN A 97 -7.20 -9.61 10.50
N ILE A 98 -6.56 -8.78 9.67
CA ILE A 98 -5.22 -9.02 9.14
C ILE A 98 -4.25 -7.89 9.56
N PRO A 99 -2.94 -8.16 9.60
CA PRO A 99 -1.97 -7.11 9.86
C PRO A 99 -1.92 -6.08 8.73
N LEU A 100 -1.72 -4.81 9.08
CA LEU A 100 -1.44 -3.76 8.11
C LEU A 100 0.08 -3.70 7.83
N LEU A 101 0.44 -3.90 6.56
CA LEU A 101 1.81 -3.67 6.08
C LEU A 101 1.92 -2.23 5.55
N THR A 102 2.69 -1.38 6.24
CA THR A 102 2.93 0.01 5.82
C THR A 102 4.31 0.49 6.26
N LEU A 103 4.94 1.31 5.40
CA LEU A 103 6.17 2.03 5.73
C LEU A 103 5.89 3.37 6.44
N ASP A 104 4.64 3.81 6.47
CA ASP A 104 4.24 5.00 7.22
C ASP A 104 4.21 4.68 8.72
N LYS A 105 5.17 5.28 9.45
CA LYS A 105 5.33 5.08 10.90
C LYS A 105 4.13 5.61 11.70
N ASN A 106 3.41 6.60 11.21
CA ASN A 106 2.21 7.12 11.86
C ASN A 106 1.04 6.15 11.65
N LEU A 107 0.87 5.65 10.42
CA LEU A 107 -0.18 4.69 10.12
C LEU A 107 0.02 3.37 10.88
N ASN A 108 1.26 2.89 10.99
CA ASN A 108 1.60 1.70 11.76
C ASN A 108 1.26 1.85 13.26
N LYS A 109 1.51 3.03 13.84
CA LYS A 109 1.12 3.33 15.24
C LYS A 109 -0.39 3.32 15.46
N ILE A 110 -1.16 3.72 14.45
CA ILE A 110 -2.63 3.80 14.53
C ILE A 110 -3.29 2.42 14.29
N ALA A 111 -2.60 1.54 13.56
CA ALA A 111 -3.04 0.17 13.26
C ALA A 111 -2.99 -0.77 14.48
N GLY A 112 -2.13 -0.47 15.46
CA GLY A 112 -2.02 -1.19 16.73
C GLY A 112 -3.20 -0.98 17.69
#